data_AF-A0AAF3F8C7-F1
#
_entry.id   AF-A0AAF3F8C7-F1
#
_cell.length_a   1.000
_cell.length_b   1.000
_cell.length_c   1.000
_cell.angle_alpha   90.00
_cell.angle_beta   90.00
_cell.angle_gamma   90.00
#
_symmetry.space_group_name_H-M   'P 1'
#
loop_
_entity.id
_entity.type
_entity.pdbx_description
1 polymer ?
#
loop_
_entity_poly.entity_id
_entity_poly.type
_entity_poly.pdbx_seq_one_letter_code
_entity_poly.pdbx_strand_id
1 'polypeptide(L)'
;MRDEKQRKPLPEHGVYTVFVELPPDTKLEFLLPLGDKRPIQDFLNKNKNIEKALKSVKPLGIRPLDEKSKIGAHNKPVVFLHPKDCGRVLVELEQE
;
A
#
# COMPACT_ATOMS: atom_id res chain seq x y z
N MET A 1 -5.46 -22.51 -10.41
CA MET A 1 -5.14 -21.08 -10.11
C MET A 1 -6.25 -20.42 -9.27
N ARG A 2 -6.83 -21.09 -8.25
CA ARG A 2 -8.09 -20.63 -7.61
C ARG A 2 -8.09 -20.47 -6.07
N ASP A 3 -7.02 -20.78 -5.34
CA ASP A 3 -7.05 -20.73 -3.87
C ASP A 3 -6.17 -19.66 -3.19
N GLU A 4 -5.30 -18.96 -3.93
CA GLU A 4 -4.33 -18.04 -3.32
C GLU A 4 -4.88 -16.65 -2.99
N LYS A 5 -6.07 -16.30 -3.50
CA LYS A 5 -6.72 -14.99 -3.27
C LYS A 5 -7.64 -14.94 -2.05
N GLN A 6 -7.67 -16.00 -1.24
CA GLN A 6 -8.51 -16.04 -0.04
C GLN A 6 -7.79 -15.45 1.17
N ARG A 7 -8.51 -14.59 1.90
CA ARG A 7 -8.08 -13.99 3.16
C ARG A 7 -7.86 -15.08 4.22
N LYS A 8 -6.65 -15.15 4.78
CA LYS A 8 -6.28 -16.10 5.84
C LYS A 8 -6.07 -15.36 7.17
N PRO A 9 -6.69 -15.79 8.29
CA PRO A 9 -6.42 -15.20 9.59
C PRO A 9 -5.05 -15.68 10.12
N LEU A 10 -4.26 -14.76 10.67
CA LEU A 10 -3.05 -15.02 11.45
C LEU A 10 -3.19 -14.37 12.85
N PRO A 11 -3.96 -14.98 13.77
CA PRO A 11 -4.30 -14.35 15.05
C PRO A 11 -3.09 -14.03 15.93
N GLU A 12 -2.06 -14.87 15.91
CA GLU A 12 -0.82 -14.65 16.68
C GLU A 12 -0.09 -13.37 16.25
N HIS A 13 -0.21 -13.02 14.96
CA HIS A 13 0.37 -11.82 14.36
C HIS A 13 -0.61 -10.64 14.33
N GLY A 14 -1.86 -10.82 14.78
CA GLY A 14 -2.84 -9.73 14.83
C GLY A 14 -3.28 -9.21 13.45
N VAL A 15 -3.19 -10.06 12.41
CA VAL A 15 -3.52 -9.67 11.03
C VAL A 15 -4.28 -10.78 10.30
N TYR A 16 -5.02 -10.38 9.27
CA TYR A 16 -5.34 -11.22 8.13
C TYR A 16 -4.35 -10.97 7.03
N THR A 17 -4.06 -11.99 6.23
CA THR A 17 -3.15 -11.91 5.09
C THR A 17 -3.81 -12.41 3.79
N VAL A 18 -3.40 -11.83 2.66
CA VAL A 18 -3.66 -12.33 1.30
C VAL A 18 -2.35 -12.30 0.54
N PHE A 19 -2.02 -13.39 -0.16
CA PHE A 19 -0.83 -13.47 -1.00
C PHE A 19 -1.20 -13.34 -2.48
N VAL A 20 -0.41 -12.58 -3.22
CA VAL A 20 -0.47 -12.54 -4.69
C VAL A 20 0.90 -12.93 -5.21
N GLU A 21 0.97 -14.08 -5.90
CA GLU A 21 2.19 -14.51 -6.56
C GLU A 21 2.40 -13.75 -7.87
N LEU A 22 3.59 -13.18 -8.04
CA LEU A 22 4.05 -12.47 -9.22
C LEU A 22 5.26 -13.21 -9.81
N PRO A 23 5.17 -13.75 -11.03
CA PRO A 23 6.29 -14.43 -11.67
C PRO A 23 7.52 -13.51 -11.85
N PRO A 24 8.75 -14.07 -11.88
CA PRO A 24 9.05 -15.48 -11.66
C PRO A 24 9.06 -15.92 -10.18
N ASP A 25 9.35 -15.02 -9.24
CA ASP A 25 9.68 -15.38 -7.86
C ASP A 25 9.31 -14.31 -6.80
N THR A 26 8.39 -13.39 -7.11
CA THR A 26 7.95 -12.34 -6.18
C THR A 26 6.59 -12.68 -5.57
N LYS A 27 6.35 -12.30 -4.32
CA LYS A 27 5.02 -12.34 -3.70
C LYS A 27 4.70 -10.98 -3.10
N LEU A 28 3.47 -10.52 -3.31
CA LEU A 28 2.90 -9.41 -2.54
C LEU A 28 2.06 -9.99 -1.40
N GLU A 29 2.30 -9.48 -0.20
CA GLU A 29 1.52 -9.82 0.98
C GLU A 29 0.70 -8.60 1.42
N PHE A 30 -0.62 -8.75 1.42
CA PHE A 30 -1.54 -7.71 1.87
C PHE A 30 -1.99 -8.02 3.30
N LEU A 31 -1.69 -7.12 4.23
CA LEU A 31 -2.02 -7.28 5.64
C LEU A 31 -3.17 -6.37 6.06
N LEU A 32 -4.12 -6.92 6.82
CA LEU A 32 -5.25 -6.17 7.39
C LEU A 32 -5.38 -6.50 8.89
N PRO A 33 -5.53 -5.53 9.81
CA PRO A 33 -5.62 -5.81 11.24
C PRO A 33 -6.70 -6.84 11.61
N LEU A 34 -6.39 -7.64 12.63
CA LEU A 34 -7.29 -8.65 13.21
C LEU A 34 -7.23 -8.58 14.74
N GLY A 35 -8.41 -8.50 15.37
CA GLY A 35 -8.55 -8.51 16.82
C GLY A 35 -8.01 -7.25 17.50
N ASP A 36 -7.62 -7.39 18.76
CA ASP A 36 -7.18 -6.28 19.61
C ASP A 36 -5.68 -6.00 19.49
N LYS A 37 -4.88 -7.02 19.15
CA LYS A 37 -3.47 -6.85 18.79
C LYS A 37 -3.42 -6.35 17.36
N ARG A 38 -3.27 -5.04 17.15
CA ARG A 38 -3.27 -4.45 15.81
C ARG A 38 -1.93 -3.80 15.46
N PRO A 39 -0.87 -4.59 15.21
CA PRO A 39 0.50 -4.06 15.05
C PRO A 39 0.66 -3.09 13.88
N ILE A 40 -0.23 -3.18 12.87
CA ILE A 40 -0.20 -2.30 11.69
C ILE A 40 -1.29 -1.20 11.72
N GLN A 41 -2.12 -1.12 12.77
CA GLN A 41 -3.22 -0.14 12.82
C GLN A 41 -2.69 1.29 12.85
N ASP A 42 -1.64 1.55 13.61
CA ASP A 42 -1.03 2.89 13.64
C ASP A 42 -0.40 3.26 12.30
N PHE A 43 0.06 2.28 11.52
CA PHE A 43 0.51 2.51 10.15
C PHE A 43 -0.66 2.87 9.23
N LEU A 44 -1.78 2.15 9.32
CA LEU A 44 -2.99 2.46 8.53
C LEU A 44 -3.66 3.78 8.92
N ASN A 45 -3.55 4.17 10.19
CA ASN A 45 -4.08 5.45 10.67
C ASN A 45 -3.22 6.64 10.23
N LYS A 46 -1.99 6.41 9.73
CA LYS A 46 -1.08 7.48 9.30
C LYS A 46 -1.45 7.99 7.91
N ASN A 47 -1.45 9.32 7.81
CA ASN A 47 -1.44 10.11 6.56
C ASN A 47 -2.60 9.85 5.59
N LYS A 48 -3.81 10.20 6.03
CA LYS A 48 -4.98 10.46 5.15
C LYS A 48 -4.86 11.77 4.35
N ASN A 49 -3.65 12.23 4.04
CA ASN A 49 -3.45 13.47 3.29
C ASN A 49 -2.32 13.29 2.30
N ILE A 50 -2.66 13.31 1.01
CA ILE A 50 -1.72 12.99 -0.07
C ILE A 50 -0.51 13.94 -0.13
N GLU A 51 -0.71 15.21 0.18
CA GLU A 51 0.37 16.21 0.20
C GLU A 51 1.34 15.98 1.37
N LYS A 52 0.83 15.57 2.52
CA LYS A 52 1.68 15.13 3.65
C LYS A 52 2.41 13.84 3.33
N ALA A 53 1.76 12.90 2.64
CA ALA A 53 2.40 11.66 2.20
C ALA A 53 3.57 11.97 1.24
N LEU A 54 3.36 12.82 0.22
CA LEU A 54 4.40 13.25 -0.71
C LEU A 54 5.60 13.91 -0.02
N LYS A 55 5.34 14.77 0.97
CA LYS A 55 6.41 15.39 1.78
C LYS A 55 7.18 14.37 2.62
N SER A 56 6.54 13.27 3.02
CA SER A 56 7.16 12.23 3.84
C SER A 56 8.01 11.25 3.04
N VAL A 57 7.61 10.94 1.79
CA VAL A 57 8.29 9.93 0.95
C VAL A 57 9.44 10.52 0.11
N LYS A 58 9.36 11.79 -0.29
CA LYS A 58 10.44 12.45 -1.07
C LYS A 58 11.82 12.39 -0.37
N PRO A 59 11.94 12.68 0.95
CA PRO A 59 13.22 12.55 1.67
C PRO A 59 13.74 11.11 1.77
N LEU A 60 12.87 10.10 1.60
CA LEU A 60 13.23 8.69 1.60
C LEU A 60 13.74 8.20 0.23
N GLY A 61 13.88 9.11 -0.75
CA GLY A 61 14.32 8.78 -2.11
C GLY A 61 13.23 8.18 -3.00
N ILE A 62 11.96 8.21 -2.55
CA ILE A 62 10.83 7.70 -3.32
C ILE A 62 10.32 8.82 -4.22
N ARG A 63 10.44 8.64 -5.55
CA ARG A 63 10.04 9.65 -6.52
C ARG A 63 8.56 9.50 -6.88
N PRO A 64 7.73 10.53 -6.71
CA PRO A 64 6.43 10.56 -7.37
C PRO A 64 6.60 10.79 -8.87
N LEU A 65 5.69 10.25 -9.68
CA LEU A 65 5.66 10.47 -11.14
C LEU A 65 5.23 11.90 -11.50
N ASP A 66 4.45 12.53 -10.63
CA ASP A 66 3.98 13.91 -10.77
C ASP A 66 4.35 14.73 -9.53
N GLU A 67 4.60 16.03 -9.68
CA GLU A 67 4.95 16.89 -8.54
C GLU A 67 3.79 17.12 -7.56
N LYS A 68 2.56 17.11 -8.09
CA LYS A 68 1.30 17.36 -7.40
C LYS A 68 0.30 16.25 -7.72
N SER A 69 -0.66 16.06 -6.82
CA SER A 69 -1.78 15.15 -7.06
C SER A 69 -2.66 15.59 -8.25
N LYS A 70 -3.27 14.61 -8.92
CA LYS A 70 -4.27 14.79 -10.00
C LYS A 70 -5.57 14.10 -9.62
N ILE A 71 -6.68 14.39 -10.28
CA ILE A 71 -7.94 13.67 -10.02
C ILE A 71 -7.91 12.29 -10.68
N GLY A 72 -8.11 11.24 -9.88
CA GLY A 72 -8.15 9.84 -10.29
C GLY A 72 -9.55 9.31 -10.56
N ALA A 73 -9.65 7.99 -10.80
CA ALA A 73 -10.88 7.33 -11.27
C ALA A 73 -12.06 7.39 -10.27
N HIS A 74 -11.79 7.51 -8.97
CA HIS A 74 -12.82 7.67 -7.95
C HIS A 74 -13.16 9.14 -7.65
N ASN A 75 -12.80 10.08 -8.54
CA ASN A 75 -12.92 11.53 -8.33
C ASN A 75 -12.17 12.05 -7.09
N LYS A 76 -11.07 11.38 -6.71
CA LYS A 76 -10.21 11.77 -5.59
C LYS A 76 -8.81 12.16 -6.06
N PRO A 77 -8.09 13.01 -5.31
CA PRO A 77 -6.68 13.27 -5.59
C PRO A 77 -5.84 11.98 -5.51
N VAL A 78 -5.04 11.73 -6.55
CA VAL A 78 -4.11 10.59 -6.66
C VAL A 78 -2.72 11.05 -7.08
N VAL A 79 -1.71 10.28 -6.71
CA VAL A 79 -0.33 10.41 -7.22
C VAL A 79 0.30 9.04 -7.34
N PHE A 80 1.04 8.82 -8.43
CA PHE A 80 1.76 7.58 -8.64
C PHE A 80 3.20 7.70 -8.14
N LEU A 81 3.75 6.61 -7.61
CA LEU A 81 5.16 6.50 -7.22
C LEU A 81 5.93 5.71 -8.28
N HIS A 82 7.17 6.12 -8.54
CA HIS A 82 8.00 5.52 -9.58
C HIS A 82 8.35 4.06 -9.22
N PRO A 83 8.06 3.06 -10.09
CA PRO A 83 8.21 1.64 -9.75
C PRO A 83 9.62 1.22 -9.29
N LYS A 84 10.67 1.87 -9.82
CA LYS A 84 12.07 1.63 -9.40
C LYS A 84 12.31 1.89 -7.92
N ASP A 85 11.49 2.73 -7.28
CA ASP A 85 11.62 3.08 -5.86
C ASP A 85 10.61 2.30 -5.00
N CYS A 86 9.79 1.44 -5.62
CA CYS A 86 8.72 0.67 -5.00
C CYS A 86 8.77 -0.82 -5.39
N GLY A 87 9.98 -1.39 -5.50
CA GLY A 87 10.15 -2.82 -5.75
C GLY A 87 9.61 -3.29 -7.11
N ARG A 88 9.70 -2.43 -8.13
CA ARG A 88 9.16 -2.65 -9.50
C ARG A 88 7.63 -2.69 -9.57
N VAL A 89 6.93 -2.24 -8.53
CA VAL A 89 5.47 -2.10 -8.51
C VAL A 89 5.09 -0.64 -8.72
N LEU A 90 4.15 -0.38 -9.64
CA LEU A 90 3.54 0.93 -9.76
C LEU A 90 2.53 1.11 -8.62
N VAL A 91 2.80 2.04 -7.71
CA VAL A 91 1.97 2.31 -6.53
C VAL A 91 1.20 3.60 -6.73
N GLU A 92 -0.13 3.54 -6.60
CA GLU A 92 -1.01 4.70 -6.54
C GLU A 92 -1.31 5.04 -5.08
N LEU A 93 -1.10 6.29 -4.69
CA LEU A 93 -1.63 6.84 -3.45
C LEU A 93 -2.91 7.59 -3.79
N GLU A 94 -4.03 7.17 -3.24
CA GLU A 94 -5.32 7.87 -3.34
C GLU A 94 -5.63 8.55 -2.00
N GLN A 95 -6.08 9.79 -2.07
CA GLN A 95 -6.61 10.53 -0.94
C GLN A 95 -7.91 9.87 -0.46
N GLU A 96 -8.01 9.48 0.82
CA GLU A 96 -9.31 9.06 1.40
C GLU A 96 -10.35 10.18 1.37
#